data_AF-A0A946K1M5-F1
#
_entry.id   AF-A0A946K1M5-F1
#
_cell.length_a   1.000
_cell.length_b   1.000
_cell.length_c   1.000
_cell.angle_alpha   90.00
_cell.angle_beta   90.00
_cell.angle_gamma   90.00
#
_symmetry.space_group_name_H-M   'P 1'
#
loop_
_entity.id
_entity.type
_entity.pdbx_description
1 polymer ?
#
loop_
_entity_poly.entity_id
_entity_poly.type
_entity_poly.pdbx_seq_one_letter_code
_entity_poly.pdbx_strand_id
1 'polypeptide(L)'
;MSNEIDQTEIHYLGFNARFVAFLIDSTAASILMVPFVSRLIDDVDLSNYDLSDQTQLMELLQRMTTQLSVDLLFMGTIFVLFWIYKNSTPGKMLFKSVIVDANTLSAPSTFQNIIRYLAYFI
;
A
#
# COMPACT_ATOMS: atom_id res chain seq x y z
N MET A 1 -22.64 18.44 -40.13
CA MET A 1 -22.34 18.49 -38.68
C MET A 1 -21.35 17.38 -38.40
N SER A 2 -20.05 17.70 -38.43
CA SER A 2 -18.99 16.78 -38.02
C SER A 2 -19.04 16.65 -36.51
N ASN A 3 -19.23 15.42 -36.01
CA ASN A 3 -19.10 15.10 -34.60
C ASN A 3 -17.64 15.39 -34.19
N GLU A 4 -17.42 16.51 -33.50
CA GLU A 4 -16.22 16.72 -32.71
C GLU A 4 -16.25 15.69 -31.59
N ILE A 5 -15.46 14.63 -31.75
CA ILE A 5 -15.16 13.72 -30.66
C ILE A 5 -14.37 14.56 -29.67
N ASP A 6 -15.01 14.91 -28.55
CA ASP A 6 -14.38 15.50 -27.38
C ASP A 6 -13.23 14.58 -26.97
N GLN A 7 -12.01 14.92 -27.43
CA GLN A 7 -10.80 14.19 -27.04
C GLN A 7 -10.56 14.57 -25.60
N THR A 8 -11.10 13.78 -24.67
CA THR A 8 -10.82 13.91 -23.24
C THR A 8 -9.30 14.02 -23.06
N GLU A 9 -8.83 15.23 -22.75
CA GLU A 9 -7.42 15.53 -22.63
C GLU A 9 -6.85 14.72 -21.46
N ILE A 10 -5.97 13.76 -21.77
CA ILE A 10 -5.44 12.85 -20.76
C ILE A 10 -4.40 13.61 -19.94
N HIS A 11 -4.81 14.02 -18.74
CA HIS A 11 -3.89 14.65 -17.79
C HIS A 11 -3.19 13.61 -16.92
N TYR A 12 -1.92 13.35 -17.20
CA TYR A 12 -1.12 12.46 -16.37
C TYR A 12 -0.77 13.13 -15.04
N LEU A 13 -1.03 12.42 -13.94
CA LEU A 13 -0.64 12.89 -12.62
C LEU A 13 0.90 12.95 -12.54
N GLY A 14 1.44 14.12 -12.24
CA GLY A 14 2.89 14.33 -12.07
C GLY A 14 3.47 13.63 -10.84
N PHE A 15 4.81 13.62 -10.73
CA PHE A 15 5.54 12.96 -9.64
C PHE A 15 5.14 13.47 -8.25
N ASN A 16 5.07 14.79 -8.05
CA ASN A 16 4.79 15.39 -6.74
C ASN A 16 3.45 14.93 -6.16
N ALA A 17 2.39 14.92 -6.96
CA ALA A 17 1.09 14.45 -6.50
C ALA A 17 1.08 12.94 -6.23
N ARG A 18 1.82 12.14 -7.02
CA ARG A 18 2.01 10.70 -6.71
C ARG A 18 2.76 10.49 -5.40
N PHE A 19 3.77 11.30 -5.12
CA PHE A 19 4.55 11.24 -3.89
C PHE A 19 3.71 11.63 -2.67
N VAL A 20 2.94 12.71 -2.75
CA VAL A 20 2.01 13.10 -1.67
C VAL A 20 0.92 12.03 -1.47
N ALA A 21 0.36 11.48 -2.54
CA ALA A 21 -0.59 10.37 -2.44
C ALA A 21 0.02 9.17 -1.70
N PHE A 22 1.27 8.81 -2.00
CA PHE A 22 1.99 7.75 -1.30
C PHE A 22 2.20 8.06 0.19
N LEU A 23 2.54 9.30 0.56
CA LEU A 23 2.66 9.70 1.96
C LEU A 23 1.33 9.57 2.70
N ILE A 24 0.24 10.04 2.09
CA ILE A 24 -1.11 9.93 2.67
C ILE A 24 -1.50 8.47 2.85
N ASP A 25 -1.27 7.63 1.82
CA ASP A 25 -1.54 6.20 1.88
C ASP A 25 -0.74 5.52 2.99
N SER A 26 0.54 5.85 3.13
CA SER A 26 1.44 5.28 4.14
C SER A 26 1.05 5.69 5.56
N THR A 27 0.68 6.96 5.76
CA THR A 27 0.20 7.47 7.06
C THR A 27 -1.17 6.91 7.42
N ALA A 28 -2.10 6.85 6.46
CA ALA A 28 -3.41 6.25 6.70
C ALA A 28 -3.30 4.75 7.03
N ALA A 29 -2.45 4.04 6.30
CA ALA A 29 -2.10 2.64 6.57
C ALA A 29 -1.54 2.47 7.98
N SER A 30 -0.56 3.27 8.40
CA SER A 30 0.04 3.13 9.73
C SER A 30 -0.97 3.37 10.85
N ILE A 31 -1.81 4.41 10.72
CA ILE A 31 -2.88 4.71 11.69
C ILE A 31 -3.89 3.56 11.77
N LEU A 32 -4.27 2.99 10.62
CA LEU A 32 -5.20 1.86 10.57
C LEU A 32 -4.60 0.58 11.19
N MET A 33 -3.28 0.38 11.05
CA MET A 33 -2.61 -0.81 11.56
C MET A 33 -2.47 -0.84 13.08
N VAL A 34 -2.23 0.29 13.75
CA VAL A 34 -2.05 0.34 15.22
C VAL A 34 -3.12 -0.44 16.00
N PRO A 35 -4.44 -0.19 15.81
CA PRO A 35 -5.48 -0.92 16.54
C PRO A 35 -5.71 -2.37 16.04
N PHE A 36 -5.18 -2.71 14.88
CA PHE A 36 -5.29 -4.06 14.32
C PHE A 36 -4.18 -4.96 14.85
N VAL A 37 -2.93 -4.47 14.81
CA VAL A 37 -1.75 -5.18 15.30
C VAL A 37 -1.82 -5.39 16.79
N SER A 38 -2.13 -4.35 17.58
CA SER A 38 -2.25 -4.46 19.04
C SER A 38 -3.30 -5.46 19.53
N ARG A 39 -4.28 -5.82 18.69
CA ARG A 39 -5.27 -6.87 19.02
C ARG A 39 -4.86 -8.26 18.57
N LEU A 40 -3.97 -8.36 17.59
CA LEU A 40 -3.56 -9.63 16.99
C LEU A 40 -2.23 -10.13 17.57
N ILE A 41 -1.32 -9.20 17.85
CA ILE A 41 0.03 -9.41 18.36
C ILE A 41 0.11 -8.57 19.63
N ASP A 42 0.32 -9.24 20.78
CA ASP A 42 0.52 -8.56 22.07
C ASP A 42 1.60 -7.47 21.94
N ASP A 43 1.40 -6.38 22.67
CA ASP A 43 2.28 -5.21 22.58
C ASP A 43 3.73 -5.59 22.92
N VAL A 44 4.68 -5.18 22.07
CA VAL A 44 6.10 -5.50 22.25
C VAL A 44 6.68 -4.48 23.21
N ASP A 45 6.63 -4.80 24.50
CA ASP A 45 7.26 -3.98 25.53
C ASP A 45 8.74 -4.33 25.65
N LEU A 46 9.59 -3.42 25.17
CA LEU A 46 11.05 -3.53 25.21
C LEU A 46 11.60 -3.65 26.63
N SER A 47 10.87 -3.19 27.65
CA SER A 47 11.31 -3.26 29.05
C SER A 47 11.31 -4.69 29.62
N ASN A 48 10.62 -5.63 28.96
CA ASN A 48 10.58 -7.04 29.34
C ASN A 48 11.73 -7.87 28.76
N TYR A 49 12.58 -7.28 27.90
CA TYR A 49 13.69 -7.96 27.24
C TYR A 49 15.03 -7.44 27.76
N ASP A 50 15.88 -8.34 28.24
CA ASP A 50 17.29 -8.03 28.49
C ASP A 50 18.07 -8.08 27.18
N LEU A 51 18.46 -6.90 26.68
CA LEU A 51 19.23 -6.75 25.45
C LEU A 51 20.67 -7.28 25.56
N SER A 52 21.13 -7.57 26.77
CA SER A 52 22.44 -8.17 27.02
C SER A 52 22.40 -9.70 26.87
N ASP A 53 21.21 -10.30 26.98
CA ASP A 53 20.99 -11.72 26.77
C ASP A 53 20.74 -12.00 25.28
N GLN A 54 21.67 -12.73 24.66
CA GLN A 54 21.59 -13.11 23.25
C GLN A 54 20.30 -13.88 22.90
N THR A 55 19.77 -14.66 23.84
CA THR A 55 18.55 -15.45 23.63
C THR A 55 17.32 -14.56 23.55
N GLN A 56 17.21 -13.59 24.47
CA GLN A 56 16.09 -12.64 24.51
C GLN A 56 16.16 -11.65 23.35
N LEU A 57 17.37 -11.22 22.97
CA LEU A 57 17.58 -10.41 21.77
C LEU A 57 17.08 -11.15 20.52
N MET A 58 17.40 -12.44 20.37
CA MET A 58 16.94 -13.22 19.22
C MET A 58 15.41 -13.38 19.20
N GLU A 59 14.78 -13.61 20.36
CA GLU A 59 13.33 -13.67 20.47
C GLU A 59 12.67 -12.34 20.06
N LEU A 60 13.21 -11.21 20.53
CA LEU A 60 12.73 -9.88 20.18
C LEU A 60 12.83 -9.64 18.67
N LEU A 61 13.98 -9.93 18.06
CA LEU A 61 14.17 -9.78 16.61
C LEU A 61 13.21 -10.67 15.82
N GLN A 62 12.98 -11.91 16.27
CA GLN A 62 12.03 -12.82 15.63
C GLN A 62 10.60 -12.28 15.72
N ARG A 63 10.20 -11.75 16.89
CA ARG A 63 8.88 -11.12 17.07
C ARG A 63 8.70 -9.90 16.18
N MET A 64 9.68 -8.99 16.15
CA MET A 64 9.65 -7.80 15.28
C MET A 64 9.58 -8.19 13.80
N THR A 65 10.36 -9.19 13.38
CA THR A 65 10.33 -9.69 12.01
C THR A 65 8.97 -10.31 11.66
N THR A 66 8.37 -11.06 12.60
CA THR A 66 7.04 -11.65 12.43
C THR A 66 5.97 -10.56 12.30
N GLN A 67 6.01 -9.55 13.17
CA GLN A 67 5.09 -8.41 13.14
C GLN A 67 5.21 -7.64 11.82
N LEU A 68 6.42 -7.28 11.39
CA LEU A 68 6.65 -6.61 10.10
C LEU A 68 6.16 -7.45 8.91
N SER A 69 6.34 -8.77 8.95
CA SER A 69 5.88 -9.68 7.90
C SER A 69 4.35 -9.71 7.81
N VAL A 70 3.66 -9.78 8.95
CA VAL A 70 2.19 -9.72 9.02
C VAL A 70 1.69 -8.36 8.53
N ASP A 71 2.32 -7.27 8.95
CA ASP A 71 1.95 -5.91 8.55
C ASP A 71 2.06 -5.72 7.05
N LEU A 72 3.17 -6.18 6.46
CA LEU A 72 3.44 -6.10 5.03
C LEU A 72 2.41 -6.90 4.22
N LEU A 73 2.08 -8.13 4.64
CA LEU A 73 1.09 -8.98 3.96
C LEU A 73 -0.31 -8.38 4.05
N PHE A 74 -0.70 -7.90 5.23
CA PHE A 74 -2.03 -7.34 5.45
C PHE A 74 -2.22 -6.02 4.70
N MET A 75 -1.26 -5.10 4.79
CA MET A 75 -1.28 -3.84 4.05
C MET A 75 -1.21 -4.05 2.54
N GLY A 76 -0.30 -4.92 2.08
CA GLY A 76 -0.21 -5.28 0.67
C GLY A 76 -1.52 -5.80 0.12
N THR A 77 -2.20 -6.67 0.88
CA THR A 77 -3.53 -7.18 0.51
C THR A 77 -4.56 -6.05 0.41
N ILE A 78 -4.63 -5.16 1.41
CA ILE A 78 -5.57 -4.02 1.38
C ILE A 78 -5.33 -3.15 0.14
N PHE A 79 -4.08 -2.79 -0.16
CA PHE A 79 -3.76 -1.98 -1.33
C PHE A 79 -4.12 -2.68 -2.64
N VAL A 80 -3.85 -3.99 -2.76
CA VAL A 80 -4.25 -4.78 -3.92
C VAL A 80 -5.78 -4.81 -4.08
N LEU A 81 -6.53 -4.97 -2.98
CA LEU A 81 -8.00 -4.90 -3.02
C LEU A 81 -8.47 -3.51 -3.49
N PHE A 82 -7.87 -2.43 -2.99
CA PHE A 82 -8.16 -1.08 -3.46
C PHE A 82 -7.89 -0.92 -4.97
N TRP A 83 -6.81 -1.50 -5.47
CA TRP A 83 -6.52 -1.50 -6.90
C TRP A 83 -7.55 -2.27 -7.73
N ILE A 84 -8.02 -3.42 -7.24
CA ILE A 84 -9.02 -4.24 -7.93
C ILE A 84 -10.40 -3.55 -7.93
N TYR A 85 -10.83 -3.02 -6.78
CA TYR A 85 -12.20 -2.47 -6.65
C TYR A 85 -12.34 -1.03 -7.10
N LYS A 86 -11.29 -0.23 -6.94
CA LYS A 86 -11.35 1.22 -7.16
C LYS A 86 -10.38 1.72 -8.21
N ASN A 87 -9.54 0.85 -8.78
CA ASN A 87 -8.48 1.22 -9.72
C ASN A 87 -7.63 2.38 -9.17
N SER A 88 -7.48 2.50 -7.85
CA SER A 88 -6.80 3.62 -7.21
C SER A 88 -6.51 3.29 -5.76
N THR A 89 -5.68 4.09 -5.11
CA THR A 89 -5.43 4.06 -3.66
C THR A 89 -6.12 5.23 -2.99
N PRO A 90 -6.47 5.16 -1.69
CA PRO A 90 -7.12 6.27 -0.99
C PRO A 90 -6.46 7.64 -1.23
N GLY A 91 -5.14 7.72 -1.15
CA GLY A 91 -4.35 8.93 -1.41
C GLY A 91 -4.45 9.39 -2.86
N LYS A 92 -4.43 8.48 -3.84
CA LYS A 92 -4.62 8.80 -5.27
C LYS A 92 -6.04 9.28 -5.59
N MET A 93 -7.04 8.81 -4.85
CA MET A 93 -8.43 9.26 -4.98
C MET A 93 -8.60 10.72 -4.57
N LEU A 94 -7.82 11.23 -3.61
CA LEU A 94 -7.84 12.64 -3.23
C LEU A 94 -7.44 13.56 -4.39
N PHE A 95 -6.58 13.09 -5.29
CA PHE A 95 -6.19 13.77 -6.51
C PHE A 95 -7.09 13.45 -7.71
N LYS A 96 -8.23 12.77 -7.49
CA LYS A 96 -9.16 12.27 -8.54
C LYS A 96 -8.45 11.46 -9.62
N SER A 97 -7.37 10.77 -9.24
CA SER A 97 -6.56 9.99 -10.17
C SER A 97 -6.91 8.51 -10.09
N VAL A 98 -6.85 7.85 -11.24
CA VAL A 98 -7.07 6.42 -11.39
C VAL A 98 -5.87 5.77 -12.07
N ILE A 99 -5.68 4.51 -11.78
CA ILE A 99 -4.74 3.61 -12.40
C ILE A 99 -5.43 3.04 -13.63
N VAL A 100 -4.78 3.15 -14.77
CA VAL A 100 -5.29 2.68 -16.07
C VAL A 100 -4.24 1.84 -16.76
N ASP A 101 -4.69 1.00 -17.69
CA ASP A 101 -3.79 0.35 -18.64
C ASP A 101 -3.10 1.39 -19.53
N ALA A 102 -1.82 1.19 -19.82
CA ALA A 102 -1.01 2.16 -20.57
C ALA A 102 -1.39 2.25 -22.06
N ASN A 103 -1.96 1.19 -22.63
CA ASN A 103 -2.32 1.12 -24.05
C ASN A 103 -3.80 1.45 -24.28
N THR A 104 -4.68 0.93 -23.43
CA THR A 104 -6.15 1.06 -23.62
C THR A 104 -6.76 2.16 -22.78
N LEU A 105 -6.07 2.66 -21.76
CA LEU A 105 -6.56 3.64 -20.77
C LEU A 105 -7.83 3.18 -20.02
N SER A 106 -8.18 1.90 -20.15
CA SER A 106 -9.28 1.29 -19.42
C SER A 106 -8.82 0.85 -18.02
N ALA A 107 -9.77 0.39 -17.22
CA ALA A 107 -9.46 -0.23 -15.94
C ALA A 107 -8.41 -1.37 -16.14
N PRO A 108 -7.37 -1.43 -15.30
CA PRO A 108 -6.37 -2.49 -15.35
C PRO A 108 -7.02 -3.84 -15.05
N SER A 109 -6.54 -4.88 -15.70
CA SER A 109 -6.92 -6.25 -15.36
C SER A 109 -6.38 -6.66 -13.98
N THR A 110 -7.04 -7.60 -13.32
CA THR A 110 -6.57 -8.16 -12.04
C THR A 110 -5.14 -8.68 -12.13
N PHE A 111 -4.77 -9.31 -13.25
CA PHE A 111 -3.42 -9.82 -13.47
C PHE A 111 -2.36 -8.71 -13.55
N GLN A 112 -2.68 -7.56 -14.17
CA GLN A 112 -1.79 -6.39 -14.19
C GLN A 112 -1.59 -5.80 -12.78
N ASN A 113 -2.64 -5.78 -11.96
CA ASN A 113 -2.55 -5.35 -10.57
C ASN A 113 -1.66 -6.29 -9.74
N ILE A 114 -1.73 -7.61 -9.97
CA ILE A 114 -0.89 -8.62 -9.29
C ILE A 114 0.57 -8.51 -9.75
N ILE A 115 0.84 -8.43 -11.06
CA ILE A 115 2.21 -8.22 -11.57
C ILE A 115 2.79 -6.94 -11.00
N ARG A 116 2.01 -5.85 -10.97
CA ARG A 116 2.46 -4.60 -10.36
C ARG A 116 2.84 -4.79 -8.90
N TYR A 117 2.05 -5.55 -8.13
CA TYR A 117 2.37 -5.84 -6.74
C TYR A 117 3.70 -6.61 -6.61
N LEU A 118 3.88 -7.67 -7.38
CA LEU A 118 5.10 -8.50 -7.35
C LEU A 118 6.34 -7.74 -7.82
N ALA A 119 6.20 -6.83 -8.79
CA ALA A 119 7.28 -6.00 -9.30
C ALA A 119 7.83 -5.00 -8.26
N TYR A 120 7.16 -4.78 -7.12
CA TYR A 120 7.73 -3.98 -6.03
C TYR A 120 8.77 -4.73 -5.19
N PHE A 121 8.89 -6.06 -5.33
CA PHE A 121 9.81 -6.89 -4.56
C PHE A 121 11.07 -7.33 -5.34
N ILE A 122 11.15 -7.01 -6.63
CA ILE A 122 12.29 -7.31 -7.52
C ILE A 122 13.05 -6.02 -7.77
#